data_AF-A0A553EW45-F1
#
_entry.id   AF-A0A553EW45-F1
#
_cell.length_a   1.000
_cell.length_b   1.000
_cell.length_c   1.000
_cell.angle_alpha   90.00
_cell.angle_beta   90.00
_cell.angle_gamma   90.00
#
_symmetry.space_group_name_H-M   'P 1'
#
loop_
_entity.id
_entity.type
_entity.pdbx_description
1 polymer ?
#
loop_
_entity_poly.entity_id
_entity_poly.type
_entity_poly.pdbx_seq_one_letter_code
_entity_poly.pdbx_strand_id
1 'polypeptide(L)'
;MINRMAVFTLPPEMIGFYKHHVQYLSENAVNPDKRRYAVEEEAARHYIDIDVYGDSAVYHMPRYWKDAVQRYPEDTLKMYGIVPWYVNKMRYRLTDAMRVRDAASILRLSAELGHYVADANVPLHTTENYNGQLTGQKGIHGLWESRLTELFATEYDFFVGKASYLERPQVTIWNAVIQAHEALDSVLFFEKELTTKFGPDKKYGYETRGNQTIKTYSYKFSQAYHRVLNGMVERQMLRSVKMTGDFWYTCWVDAGQPDLQEMIDFEFSEEELAQRYKELEEWKKRRLKSKRKHESGVDL
;
A
#
# COMPACT_ATOMS: atom_id res chain seq x y z
N MET A 1 -9.36 -3.03 1.54
CA MET A 1 -9.48 -4.46 1.90
C MET A 1 -8.49 -4.84 3.00
N ILE A 2 -7.20 -4.59 2.83
CA ILE A 2 -6.16 -4.93 3.82
C ILE A 2 -6.49 -4.42 5.23
N ASN A 3 -6.73 -3.11 5.40
CA ASN A 3 -7.08 -2.54 6.70
C ASN A 3 -8.34 -3.17 7.32
N ARG A 4 -9.37 -3.44 6.50
CA ARG A 4 -10.60 -4.10 6.94
C ARG A 4 -10.29 -5.46 7.55
N MET A 5 -9.48 -6.25 6.85
CA MET A 5 -9.13 -7.60 7.30
C MET A 5 -8.21 -7.55 8.54
N ALA A 6 -7.32 -6.57 8.63
CA ALA A 6 -6.41 -6.41 9.76
C ALA A 6 -7.17 -6.18 11.09
N VAL A 7 -8.34 -5.52 11.06
CA VAL A 7 -9.21 -5.35 12.24
C VAL A 7 -9.55 -6.68 12.89
N PHE A 8 -9.81 -7.73 12.10
CA PHE A 8 -10.21 -9.05 12.62
C PHE A 8 -9.04 -9.86 13.18
N THR A 9 -7.81 -9.34 13.12
CA THR A 9 -6.65 -9.96 13.77
C THR A 9 -6.48 -9.48 15.22
N LEU A 10 -7.13 -8.38 15.59
CA LEU A 10 -6.89 -7.68 16.85
C LEU A 10 -7.46 -8.43 18.07
N PRO A 11 -6.85 -8.28 19.26
CA PRO A 11 -7.34 -8.92 20.48
C PRO A 11 -8.65 -8.29 20.98
N PRO A 12 -9.39 -8.96 21.90
CA PRO A 12 -10.68 -8.49 22.42
C PRO A 12 -10.69 -7.04 22.93
N GLU A 13 -9.59 -6.61 23.56
CA GLU A 13 -9.41 -5.28 24.14
C GLU A 13 -9.34 -4.17 23.08
N MET A 14 -8.95 -4.51 21.84
CA MET A 14 -8.84 -3.55 20.74
C MET A 14 -9.95 -3.69 19.71
N ILE A 15 -10.42 -4.92 19.45
CA ILE A 15 -11.28 -5.22 18.31
C ILE A 15 -12.61 -4.47 18.37
N GLY A 16 -13.15 -4.17 19.56
CA GLY A 16 -14.39 -3.41 19.71
C GLY A 16 -14.33 -2.04 19.03
N PHE A 17 -13.36 -1.21 19.42
CA PHE A 17 -13.10 0.12 18.84
C PHE A 17 -12.82 0.04 17.33
N TYR A 18 -11.90 -0.83 16.92
CA TYR A 18 -11.51 -0.93 15.50
C TYR A 18 -12.63 -1.48 14.60
N LYS A 19 -13.45 -2.40 15.11
CA LYS A 19 -14.61 -2.93 14.38
C LYS A 19 -15.72 -1.90 14.27
N HIS A 20 -15.95 -1.12 15.33
CA HIS A 20 -16.89 0.00 15.30
C HIS A 20 -16.53 0.99 14.17
N HIS A 21 -15.25 1.35 14.03
CA HIS A 21 -14.77 2.27 12.99
C HIS A 21 -14.23 1.60 11.72
N VAL A 22 -14.58 0.34 11.44
CA VAL A 22 -13.98 -0.43 10.33
C VAL A 22 -14.22 0.21 8.96
N GLN A 23 -15.38 0.87 8.78
CA GLN A 23 -15.70 1.56 7.54
C GLN A 23 -14.74 2.73 7.30
N TYR A 24 -14.51 3.55 8.33
CA TYR A 24 -13.55 4.64 8.28
C TYR A 24 -12.15 4.14 7.90
N LEU A 25 -11.66 3.11 8.61
CA LEU A 25 -10.33 2.54 8.39
C LEU A 25 -10.16 1.98 6.97
N SER A 26 -11.26 1.49 6.37
CA SER A 26 -11.29 0.94 5.03
C SER A 26 -11.31 2.02 3.95
N GLU A 27 -12.15 3.05 4.09
CA GLU A 27 -12.35 4.09 3.09
C GLU A 27 -11.22 5.13 3.08
N ASN A 28 -10.63 5.39 4.25
CA ASN A 28 -9.55 6.35 4.42
C ASN A 28 -8.16 5.74 4.19
N ALA A 29 -8.08 4.41 4.01
CA ALA A 29 -6.82 3.73 3.69
C ALA A 29 -6.14 4.34 2.46
N VAL A 30 -6.91 4.75 1.44
CA VAL A 30 -6.38 5.30 0.18
C VAL A 30 -6.01 6.79 0.26
N ASN A 31 -6.18 7.45 1.41
CA ASN A 31 -5.91 8.89 1.53
C ASN A 31 -4.45 9.29 1.26
N PRO A 32 -3.42 8.48 1.62
CA PRO A 32 -2.05 8.68 1.17
C PRO A 32 -1.92 8.85 -0.35
N ASP A 33 -2.56 7.99 -1.15
CA ASP A 33 -2.55 8.13 -2.61
C ASP A 33 -3.24 9.41 -3.08
N LYS A 34 -4.33 9.79 -2.42
CA LYS A 34 -5.10 10.98 -2.79
C LYS A 34 -4.28 12.26 -2.65
N ARG A 35 -3.41 12.32 -1.64
CA ARG A 35 -2.57 13.49 -1.36
C ARG A 35 -1.19 13.44 -2.02
N ARG A 36 -0.84 12.35 -2.73
CA ARG A 36 0.43 12.18 -3.44
C ARG A 36 0.85 13.36 -4.33
N TYR A 37 -0.12 13.99 -4.99
CA TYR A 37 0.11 15.15 -5.87
C TYR A 37 -0.14 16.51 -5.20
N ALA A 38 -0.65 16.52 -3.96
CA ALA A 38 -0.97 17.73 -3.21
C ALA A 38 0.07 18.05 -2.14
N VAL A 39 0.78 17.03 -1.65
CA VAL A 39 1.82 17.14 -0.64
C VAL A 39 3.13 16.69 -1.28
N GLU A 40 4.06 17.62 -1.46
CA GLU A 40 5.32 17.41 -2.18
C GLU A 40 6.10 16.18 -1.68
N GLU A 41 6.23 16.03 -0.37
CA GLU A 41 6.95 14.91 0.24
C GLU A 41 6.17 13.58 0.25
N GLU A 42 4.90 13.56 -0.16
CA GLU A 42 4.08 12.36 -0.01
C GLU A 42 4.54 11.25 -0.96
N ALA A 43 4.88 11.58 -2.20
CA ALA A 43 5.20 10.59 -3.22
C ALA A 43 6.28 9.60 -2.78
N ALA A 44 7.36 10.09 -2.17
CA ALA A 44 8.47 9.29 -1.67
C ALA A 44 8.08 8.29 -0.57
N ARG A 45 6.93 8.46 0.08
CA ARG A 45 6.51 7.61 1.22
C ARG A 45 5.88 6.30 0.80
N HIS A 46 5.63 6.11 -0.50
CA HIS A 46 4.90 4.97 -1.07
C HIS A 46 5.81 3.89 -1.64
N TYR A 47 7.11 4.12 -1.75
CA TYR A 47 8.01 3.18 -2.40
C TYR A 47 9.43 3.26 -1.82
N ILE A 48 10.28 2.35 -2.29
CA ILE A 48 11.73 2.43 -2.17
C ILE A 48 12.35 1.76 -3.41
N ASP A 49 12.88 2.54 -4.34
CA ASP A 49 13.54 2.06 -5.56
C ASP A 49 14.93 1.51 -5.19
N ILE A 50 14.94 0.32 -4.58
CA ILE A 50 16.10 -0.21 -3.87
C ILE A 50 17.22 -0.62 -4.83
N ASP A 51 16.87 -0.93 -6.07
CA ASP A 51 17.76 -1.34 -7.16
C ASP A 51 18.71 -0.21 -7.60
N VAL A 52 18.33 1.04 -7.42
CA VAL A 52 19.19 2.21 -7.69
C VAL A 52 20.45 2.22 -6.82
N TYR A 53 20.39 1.60 -5.64
CA TYR A 53 21.51 1.55 -4.70
C TYR A 53 22.50 0.40 -4.98
N GLY A 54 22.30 -0.32 -6.08
CA GLY A 54 23.19 -1.37 -6.58
C GLY A 54 22.71 -2.78 -6.26
N ASP A 55 23.47 -3.76 -6.77
CA ASP A 55 23.16 -5.17 -6.62
C ASP A 55 23.06 -5.55 -5.13
N SER A 56 22.04 -6.35 -4.79
CA SER A 56 21.80 -6.81 -3.42
C SER A 56 21.61 -5.68 -2.40
N ALA A 57 21.39 -4.43 -2.82
CA ALA A 57 21.19 -3.30 -1.91
C ALA A 57 20.04 -3.52 -0.94
N VAL A 58 19.03 -4.30 -1.33
CA VAL A 58 17.92 -4.70 -0.44
C VAL A 58 18.40 -5.37 0.85
N TYR A 59 19.55 -6.04 0.85
CA TYR A 59 20.16 -6.67 2.02
C TYR A 59 21.10 -5.74 2.81
N HIS A 60 21.65 -4.71 2.17
CA HIS A 60 22.72 -3.87 2.74
C HIS A 60 22.29 -2.43 3.05
N MET A 61 21.10 -2.02 2.61
CA MET A 61 20.54 -0.70 2.88
C MET A 61 20.35 -0.50 4.39
N PRO A 62 20.83 0.62 4.97
CA PRO A 62 20.72 0.86 6.41
C PRO A 62 19.27 0.81 6.90
N ARG A 63 19.02 -0.01 7.92
CA ARG A 63 17.66 -0.27 8.39
C ARG A 63 17.05 0.90 9.17
N TYR A 64 17.89 1.74 9.76
CA TYR A 64 17.46 2.91 10.52
C TYR A 64 17.77 4.18 9.74
N TRP A 65 16.85 5.15 9.78
CA TRP A 65 16.97 6.41 9.04
C TRP A 65 18.27 7.16 9.36
N LYS A 66 18.64 7.23 10.64
CA LYS A 66 19.87 7.89 11.10
C LYS A 66 21.15 7.32 10.45
N ASP A 67 21.15 6.04 10.13
CA ASP A 67 22.29 5.35 9.51
C ASP A 67 22.24 5.55 7.99
N ALA A 68 21.03 5.63 7.41
CA ALA A 68 20.81 5.90 6.00
C ALA A 68 21.33 7.30 5.62
N VAL A 69 20.98 8.34 6.39
CA VAL A 69 21.42 9.73 6.12
C VAL A 69 22.91 9.96 6.36
N GLN A 70 23.59 9.09 7.10
CA GLN A 70 25.05 9.11 7.23
C GLN A 70 25.75 8.55 5.98
N ARG A 71 25.07 7.65 5.25
CA ARG A 71 25.62 6.97 4.08
C ARG A 71 25.20 7.62 2.77
N TYR A 72 23.99 8.17 2.71
CA TYR A 72 23.40 8.76 1.51
C TYR A 72 22.83 10.14 1.82
N PRO A 73 22.93 11.10 0.87
CA PRO A 73 22.23 12.38 0.99
C PRO A 73 20.72 12.20 1.19
N GLU A 74 20.10 13.04 2.03
CA GLU A 74 18.68 12.93 2.36
C GLU A 74 17.77 13.18 1.15
N ASP A 75 18.16 14.10 0.27
CA ASP A 75 17.46 14.37 -1.00
C ASP A 75 17.46 13.14 -1.91
N THR A 76 18.58 12.41 -1.98
CA THR A 76 18.70 11.16 -2.73
C THR A 76 17.79 10.07 -2.14
N LEU A 77 17.76 9.93 -0.81
CA LEU A 77 16.84 9.00 -0.14
C LEU A 77 15.38 9.33 -0.42
N LYS A 78 15.00 10.62 -0.38
CA LYS A 78 13.65 11.06 -0.72
C LYS A 78 13.32 10.86 -2.19
N MET A 79 14.27 11.06 -3.10
CA MET A 79 14.08 10.84 -4.53
C MET A 79 13.73 9.38 -4.85
N TYR A 80 14.45 8.44 -4.25
CA TYR A 80 14.28 7.00 -4.47
C TYR A 80 13.40 6.31 -3.44
N GLY A 81 12.66 7.07 -2.65
CA GLY A 81 11.63 6.54 -1.77
C GLY A 81 12.11 6.06 -0.40
N ILE A 82 11.22 6.20 0.58
CA ILE A 82 11.51 6.06 2.01
C ILE A 82 10.48 5.23 2.77
N VAL A 83 9.63 4.45 2.08
CA VAL A 83 8.49 3.74 2.71
C VAL A 83 8.84 2.94 3.99
N PRO A 84 9.92 2.12 4.07
CA PRO A 84 10.18 1.35 5.30
C PRO A 84 10.56 2.22 6.49
N TRP A 85 11.21 3.37 6.28
CA TRP A 85 11.51 4.30 7.37
C TRP A 85 10.27 5.12 7.74
N TYR A 86 9.43 5.47 6.76
CA TYR A 86 8.20 6.22 7.01
C TYR A 86 7.17 5.40 7.78
N VAL A 87 7.06 4.09 7.52
CA VAL A 87 6.24 3.16 8.33
C VAL A 87 6.63 3.23 9.81
N ASN A 88 7.93 3.21 10.14
CA ASN A 88 8.36 3.30 11.53
C ASN A 88 8.08 4.69 12.13
N LYS A 89 8.20 5.77 11.35
CA LYS A 89 7.79 7.12 11.78
C LYS A 89 6.29 7.17 12.10
N MET A 90 5.45 6.56 11.25
CA MET A 90 4.00 6.46 11.45
C MET A 90 3.65 5.61 12.67
N ARG A 91 4.39 4.52 12.93
CA ARG A 91 4.27 3.72 14.15
C ARG A 91 4.42 4.59 15.40
N TYR A 92 5.52 5.34 15.51
CA TYR A 92 5.72 6.22 16.68
C TYR A 92 4.57 7.20 16.88
N ARG A 93 4.09 7.83 15.79
CA ARG A 93 2.94 8.73 15.85
C ARG A 93 1.67 8.05 16.31
N LEU A 94 1.40 6.83 15.85
CA LEU A 94 0.23 6.05 16.27
C LEU A 94 0.34 5.67 17.75
N THR A 95 1.51 5.23 18.20
CA THR A 95 1.79 4.97 19.62
C THR A 95 1.53 6.22 20.47
N ASP A 96 2.01 7.39 20.04
CA ASP A 96 1.81 8.65 20.77
C ASP A 96 0.33 9.03 20.83
N ALA A 97 -0.40 8.90 19.72
CA ALA A 97 -1.84 9.15 19.67
C ALA A 97 -2.63 8.22 20.60
N MET A 98 -2.26 6.94 20.65
CA MET A 98 -2.82 5.98 21.60
C MET A 98 -2.53 6.37 23.05
N ARG A 99 -1.29 6.77 23.35
CA ARG A 99 -0.87 7.16 24.70
C ARG A 99 -1.67 8.33 25.26
N VAL A 100 -2.02 9.30 24.41
CA VAL A 100 -2.83 10.47 24.80
C VAL A 100 -4.33 10.29 24.55
N ARG A 101 -4.77 9.09 24.13
CA ARG A 101 -6.19 8.76 23.85
C ARG A 101 -6.84 9.72 22.84
N ASP A 102 -6.11 10.08 21.78
CA ASP A 102 -6.64 10.89 20.67
C ASP A 102 -7.29 9.98 19.62
N ALA A 103 -8.60 9.72 19.77
CA ALA A 103 -9.38 8.86 18.88
C ALA A 103 -9.29 9.27 17.40
N ALA A 104 -9.36 10.57 17.10
CA ALA A 104 -9.29 11.09 15.75
C ALA A 104 -7.94 10.75 15.08
N SER A 105 -6.84 10.97 15.81
CA SER A 105 -5.50 10.64 15.34
C SER A 105 -5.26 9.15 15.27
N ILE A 106 -5.75 8.35 16.23
CA ILE A 106 -5.65 6.88 16.20
C ILE A 106 -6.28 6.36 14.90
N LEU A 107 -7.52 6.75 14.59
CA LEU A 107 -8.21 6.29 13.39
C LEU A 107 -7.48 6.69 12.11
N ARG A 108 -7.07 7.96 12.01
CA ARG A 108 -6.35 8.47 10.82
C ARG A 108 -5.01 7.77 10.63
N LEU A 109 -4.20 7.70 11.69
CA LEU A 109 -2.86 7.11 11.63
C LEU A 109 -2.92 5.60 11.42
N SER A 110 -3.90 4.89 12.00
CA SER A 110 -4.10 3.47 11.73
C SER A 110 -4.46 3.20 10.27
N ALA A 111 -5.36 4.00 9.69
CA ALA A 111 -5.74 3.88 8.29
C ALA A 111 -4.54 4.09 7.35
N GLU A 112 -3.75 5.14 7.60
CA GLU A 112 -2.58 5.48 6.80
C GLU A 112 -1.41 4.53 7.01
N LEU A 113 -1.16 4.07 8.24
CA LEU A 113 -0.11 3.09 8.52
C LEU A 113 -0.35 1.78 7.76
N GLY A 114 -1.60 1.31 7.72
CA GLY A 114 -1.95 0.11 6.95
C GLY A 114 -1.71 0.27 5.44
N HIS A 115 -1.88 1.48 4.90
CA HIS A 115 -1.54 1.79 3.51
C HIS A 115 -0.04 1.63 3.24
N TYR A 116 0.81 2.32 4.02
CA TYR A 116 2.26 2.25 3.81
C TYR A 116 2.85 0.85 4.09
N VAL A 117 2.26 0.09 5.02
CA VAL A 117 2.61 -1.32 5.22
C VAL A 117 2.23 -2.15 3.98
N ALA A 118 1.09 -1.88 3.36
CA ALA A 118 0.69 -2.57 2.14
C ALA A 118 1.64 -2.25 0.96
N ASP A 119 1.99 -0.98 0.77
CA ASP A 119 2.93 -0.53 -0.26
C ASP A 119 4.30 -1.23 -0.13
N ALA A 120 4.83 -1.34 1.09
CA ALA A 120 6.09 -2.04 1.35
C ALA A 120 6.08 -3.54 0.99
N ASN A 121 4.89 -4.14 0.81
CA ASN A 121 4.72 -5.53 0.38
C ASN A 121 4.47 -5.65 -1.14
N VAL A 122 4.44 -4.56 -1.90
CA VAL A 122 4.25 -4.59 -3.36
C VAL A 122 5.61 -4.71 -4.06
N PRO A 123 5.89 -5.77 -4.84
CA PRO A 123 7.17 -5.93 -5.53
C PRO A 123 7.54 -4.73 -6.41
N LEU A 124 6.56 -4.18 -7.12
CA LEU A 124 6.75 -3.03 -8.02
C LEU A 124 6.96 -1.70 -7.29
N HIS A 125 6.76 -1.63 -5.96
CA HIS A 125 7.12 -0.46 -5.16
C HIS A 125 8.56 -0.55 -4.63
N THR A 126 9.34 -1.53 -5.11
CA THR A 126 10.73 -1.75 -4.70
C THR A 126 11.75 -1.47 -5.81
N THR A 127 11.36 -0.84 -6.93
CA THR A 127 12.19 -0.74 -8.14
C THR A 127 11.89 0.50 -8.95
N GLU A 128 12.93 1.10 -9.54
CA GLU A 128 12.74 2.19 -10.50
C GLU A 128 12.00 1.72 -11.78
N ASN A 129 11.90 0.41 -12.03
CA ASN A 129 11.10 -0.18 -13.10
C ASN A 129 9.64 -0.47 -12.67
N TYR A 130 9.10 0.32 -11.74
CA TYR A 130 7.79 0.11 -11.10
C TYR A 130 6.62 -0.16 -12.06
N ASN A 131 6.62 0.41 -13.26
CA ASN A 131 5.58 0.20 -14.26
C ASN A 131 6.09 -0.52 -15.50
N GLY A 132 7.24 -1.20 -15.45
CA GLY A 132 7.81 -1.92 -16.59
C GLY A 132 8.36 -1.01 -17.69
N GLN A 133 8.58 0.28 -17.40
CA GLN A 133 9.02 1.28 -18.37
C GLN A 133 10.44 1.04 -18.89
N LEU A 134 11.30 0.35 -18.13
CA LEU A 134 12.67 0.04 -18.51
C LEU A 134 12.77 -1.30 -19.27
N THR A 135 11.76 -2.17 -19.16
CA THR A 135 11.76 -3.52 -19.74
C THR A 135 10.71 -3.75 -20.83
N GLY A 136 9.92 -2.72 -21.19
CA GLY A 136 8.91 -2.80 -22.26
C GLY A 136 7.57 -3.38 -21.83
N GLN A 137 7.24 -3.27 -20.54
CA GLN A 137 6.07 -3.88 -19.90
C GLN A 137 5.11 -2.82 -19.30
N LYS A 138 5.09 -1.62 -19.92
CA LYS A 138 4.28 -0.47 -19.48
C LYS A 138 2.85 -0.87 -19.13
N GLY A 139 2.44 -0.61 -17.88
CA GLY A 139 1.12 -0.94 -17.34
C GLY A 139 1.10 -2.14 -16.38
N ILE A 140 2.22 -2.84 -16.19
CA ILE A 140 2.31 -4.00 -15.28
C ILE A 140 1.96 -3.64 -13.82
N HIS A 141 2.20 -2.39 -13.39
CA HIS A 141 1.79 -1.89 -12.08
C HIS A 141 0.28 -2.02 -11.89
N GLY A 142 -0.49 -1.48 -12.84
CA GLY A 142 -1.95 -1.56 -12.82
C GLY A 142 -2.47 -2.99 -12.99
N LEU A 143 -1.73 -3.86 -13.70
CA LEU A 143 -2.04 -5.29 -13.78
C LEU A 143 -1.95 -5.93 -12.39
N TRP A 144 -0.81 -5.79 -11.72
CA TRP A 144 -0.53 -6.47 -10.46
C TRP A 144 -1.40 -5.93 -9.32
N GLU A 145 -1.42 -4.60 -9.12
CA GLU A 145 -2.03 -4.00 -7.93
C GLU A 145 -3.55 -3.91 -8.02
N SER A 146 -4.07 -3.52 -9.19
CA SER A 146 -5.50 -3.29 -9.39
C SER A 146 -6.18 -4.48 -10.04
N ARG A 147 -5.75 -4.85 -11.25
CA ARG A 147 -6.50 -5.77 -12.11
C ARG A 147 -6.61 -7.17 -11.52
N LEU A 148 -5.51 -7.75 -11.03
CA LEU A 148 -5.54 -9.08 -10.42
C LEU A 148 -6.41 -9.09 -9.16
N THR A 149 -6.27 -8.08 -8.30
CA THR A 149 -7.06 -7.94 -7.08
C THR A 149 -8.56 -7.81 -7.39
N GLU A 150 -8.93 -6.96 -8.34
CA GLU A 150 -10.34 -6.77 -8.74
C GLU A 150 -10.98 -8.04 -9.31
N LEU A 151 -10.22 -8.85 -10.03
CA LEU A 151 -10.74 -10.07 -10.66
C LEU A 151 -10.80 -11.27 -9.70
N PHE A 152 -9.83 -11.41 -8.80
CA PHE A 152 -9.59 -12.67 -8.09
C PHE A 152 -9.63 -12.58 -6.57
N ALA A 153 -9.63 -11.38 -5.97
CA ALA A 153 -9.53 -11.29 -4.51
C ALA A 153 -10.76 -11.81 -3.75
N THR A 154 -11.91 -11.99 -4.40
CA THR A 154 -13.07 -12.66 -3.81
C THR A 154 -12.84 -14.16 -3.58
N GLU A 155 -11.81 -14.74 -4.20
CA GLU A 155 -11.44 -16.16 -4.06
C GLU A 155 -10.38 -16.37 -2.97
N TYR A 156 -9.77 -15.30 -2.43
CA TYR A 156 -8.67 -15.40 -1.47
C TYR A 156 -9.16 -15.67 -0.04
N ASP A 157 -8.40 -16.48 0.70
CA ASP A 157 -8.66 -16.73 2.13
C ASP A 157 -7.81 -15.80 3.00
N PHE A 158 -8.44 -14.76 3.55
CA PHE A 158 -7.80 -13.76 4.40
C PHE A 158 -7.57 -14.17 5.86
N PHE A 159 -7.63 -15.45 6.18
CA PHE A 159 -7.33 -15.94 7.53
C PHE A 159 -5.83 -15.94 7.82
N VAL A 160 -5.37 -14.94 8.60
CA VAL A 160 -3.95 -14.77 8.96
C VAL A 160 -3.63 -14.96 10.45
N GLY A 161 -4.65 -15.34 11.24
CA GLY A 161 -4.52 -15.49 12.69
C GLY A 161 -4.50 -14.15 13.45
N LYS A 162 -4.07 -14.20 14.71
CA LYS A 162 -4.07 -13.04 15.62
C LYS A 162 -2.86 -12.13 15.40
N ALA A 163 -3.05 -10.84 15.68
CA ALA A 163 -1.96 -9.89 15.76
C ALA A 163 -0.94 -10.31 16.82
N SER A 164 0.32 -9.99 16.60
CA SER A 164 1.47 -10.37 17.42
C SER A 164 2.36 -9.15 17.66
N TYR A 165 2.98 -9.09 18.85
CA TYR A 165 3.89 -7.99 19.17
C TYR A 165 5.15 -8.08 18.31
N LEU A 166 5.57 -6.93 17.77
CA LEU A 166 6.79 -6.82 16.97
C LEU A 166 7.93 -6.30 17.85
N GLU A 167 8.84 -7.19 18.25
CA GLU A 167 10.05 -6.83 19.01
C GLU A 167 10.94 -5.82 18.25
N ARG A 168 10.97 -5.93 16.92
CA ARG A 168 11.81 -5.09 16.05
C ARG A 168 11.03 -4.57 14.85
N PRO A 169 10.09 -3.63 15.02
CA PRO A 169 9.17 -3.21 13.95
C PRO A 169 9.88 -2.67 12.72
N GLN A 170 10.97 -1.91 12.90
CA GLN A 170 11.79 -1.42 11.80
C GLN A 170 12.39 -2.56 10.98
N VAL A 171 12.86 -3.63 11.61
CA VAL A 171 13.43 -4.79 10.88
C VAL A 171 12.31 -5.58 10.19
N THR A 172 11.16 -5.72 10.84
CA THR A 172 9.99 -6.39 10.26
C THR A 172 9.55 -5.76 8.94
N ILE A 173 9.44 -4.42 8.87
CA ILE A 173 9.05 -3.76 7.61
C ILE A 173 10.14 -3.88 6.53
N TRP A 174 11.42 -3.90 6.91
CA TRP A 174 12.49 -4.18 5.95
C TRP A 174 12.45 -5.60 5.40
N ASN A 175 12.08 -6.59 6.22
CA ASN A 175 11.87 -7.95 5.75
C ASN A 175 10.72 -8.03 4.75
N ALA A 176 9.67 -7.21 4.89
CA ALA A 176 8.63 -7.11 3.87
C ALA A 176 9.17 -6.57 2.54
N VAL A 177 9.95 -5.49 2.57
CA VAL A 177 10.60 -4.93 1.38
C VAL A 177 11.53 -5.95 0.71
N ILE A 178 12.33 -6.70 1.49
CA ILE A 178 13.18 -7.77 0.96
C ILE A 178 12.34 -8.82 0.22
N GLN A 179 11.31 -9.36 0.87
CA GLN A 179 10.47 -10.40 0.29
C GLN A 179 9.69 -9.91 -0.94
N ALA A 180 9.24 -8.66 -0.91
CA ALA A 180 8.59 -8.03 -2.07
C ALA A 180 9.57 -7.89 -3.24
N HIS A 181 10.79 -7.42 -2.97
CA HIS A 181 11.81 -7.26 -3.99
C HIS A 181 12.29 -8.59 -4.56
N GLU A 182 12.45 -9.63 -3.74
CA GLU A 182 12.77 -10.99 -4.18
C GLU A 182 11.71 -11.58 -5.13
N ALA A 183 10.47 -11.08 -5.09
CA ALA A 183 9.40 -11.52 -5.98
C ALA A 183 9.33 -10.73 -7.30
N LEU A 184 10.11 -9.65 -7.44
CA LEU A 184 10.09 -8.76 -8.60
C LEU A 184 10.50 -9.47 -9.90
N ASP A 185 11.44 -10.41 -9.80
CA ASP A 185 11.94 -11.19 -10.94
C ASP A 185 10.80 -11.93 -11.64
N SER A 186 9.96 -12.61 -10.88
CA SER A 186 8.83 -13.41 -11.32
C SER A 186 7.71 -12.52 -11.87
N VAL A 187 7.47 -11.37 -11.23
CA VAL A 187 6.53 -10.36 -11.72
C VAL A 187 6.91 -9.92 -13.14
N LEU A 188 8.16 -9.51 -13.35
CA LEU A 188 8.61 -9.03 -14.66
C LEU A 188 8.76 -10.18 -15.67
N PHE A 189 9.36 -11.29 -15.28
CA PHE A 189 9.65 -12.42 -16.16
C PHE A 189 8.37 -13.03 -16.73
N PHE A 190 7.40 -13.38 -15.88
CA PHE A 190 6.20 -14.07 -16.34
C PHE A 190 5.28 -13.20 -17.19
N GLU A 191 5.21 -11.90 -16.92
CA GLU A 191 4.42 -10.99 -17.75
C GLU A 191 5.03 -10.91 -19.16
N LYS A 192 6.36 -10.85 -19.26
CA LYS A 192 7.08 -10.84 -20.54
C LYS A 192 6.92 -12.15 -21.30
N GLU A 193 7.08 -13.28 -20.60
CA GLU A 193 6.90 -14.61 -21.19
C GLU A 193 5.47 -14.81 -21.74
N LEU A 194 4.45 -14.41 -20.98
CA LEU A 194 3.05 -14.50 -21.42
C LEU A 194 2.76 -13.53 -22.57
N THR A 195 3.39 -12.35 -22.59
CA THR A 195 3.27 -11.43 -23.72
C THR A 195 3.74 -12.09 -25.01
N THR A 196 4.87 -12.79 -25.01
CA THR A 196 5.36 -13.55 -26.16
C THR A 196 4.40 -14.67 -26.56
N LYS A 197 3.80 -15.38 -25.60
CA LYS A 197 2.87 -16.49 -25.86
C LYS A 197 1.51 -16.04 -26.40
N PHE A 198 0.95 -14.95 -25.89
CA PHE A 198 -0.38 -14.47 -26.28
C PHE A 198 -0.37 -13.64 -27.57
N GLY A 199 0.74 -12.96 -27.85
CA GLY A 199 0.82 -11.93 -28.88
C GLY A 199 0.09 -10.64 -28.48
N PRO A 200 0.36 -9.53 -29.20
CA PRO A 200 -0.14 -8.20 -28.84
C PRO A 200 -1.67 -8.11 -28.85
N ASP A 201 -2.34 -8.83 -29.75
CA ASP A 201 -3.80 -8.75 -29.97
C ASP A 201 -4.62 -9.34 -28.82
N LYS A 202 -4.06 -10.30 -28.07
CA LYS A 202 -4.76 -11.00 -26.98
C LYS A 202 -4.33 -10.53 -25.59
N LYS A 203 -3.23 -9.77 -25.51
CA LYS A 203 -2.71 -9.20 -24.27
C LYS A 203 -3.70 -8.21 -23.66
N TYR A 204 -4.26 -7.34 -24.49
CA TYR A 204 -5.17 -6.28 -24.07
C TYR A 204 -6.62 -6.57 -24.47
N GLY A 205 -7.54 -5.96 -23.74
CA GLY A 205 -8.96 -5.90 -24.06
C GLY A 205 -9.51 -4.52 -23.69
N TYR A 206 -10.77 -4.30 -24.05
CA TYR A 206 -11.50 -3.09 -23.68
C TYR A 206 -12.58 -3.46 -22.67
N GLU A 207 -12.67 -2.68 -21.59
CA GLU A 207 -13.71 -2.84 -20.58
C GLU A 207 -14.40 -1.53 -20.29
N THR A 208 -15.72 -1.60 -20.12
CA THR A 208 -16.54 -0.46 -19.74
C THR A 208 -16.56 -0.34 -18.22
N ARG A 209 -16.02 0.76 -17.68
CA ARG A 209 -16.13 1.13 -16.26
C ARG A 209 -16.97 2.39 -16.14
N GLY A 210 -18.23 2.23 -15.73
CA GLY A 210 -19.20 3.32 -15.75
C GLY A 210 -19.39 3.84 -17.17
N ASN A 211 -19.05 5.11 -17.41
CA ASN A 211 -19.20 5.76 -18.72
C ASN A 211 -17.91 5.80 -19.56
N GLN A 212 -16.84 5.09 -19.17
CA GLN A 212 -15.55 5.08 -19.89
C GLN A 212 -15.19 3.67 -20.34
N THR A 213 -14.77 3.55 -21.61
CA THR A 213 -14.14 2.34 -22.14
C THR A 213 -12.64 2.48 -22.00
N ILE A 214 -12.01 1.59 -21.22
CA ILE A 214 -10.57 1.61 -20.97
C ILE A 214 -9.88 0.42 -21.63
N LYS A 215 -8.73 0.66 -22.26
CA LYS A 215 -7.81 -0.40 -22.67
C LYS A 215 -7.09 -0.92 -21.43
N THR A 216 -7.22 -2.22 -21.15
CA THR A 216 -6.61 -2.87 -19.98
C THR A 216 -6.13 -4.26 -20.36
N TYR A 217 -5.40 -4.93 -19.47
CA TYR A 217 -5.04 -6.33 -19.65
C TYR A 217 -6.30 -7.20 -19.74
N SER A 218 -6.35 -8.05 -20.77
CA SER A 218 -7.51 -8.91 -21.01
C SER A 218 -7.72 -9.87 -19.84
N TYR A 219 -8.96 -10.31 -19.63
CA TYR A 219 -9.27 -11.29 -18.58
C TYR A 219 -8.42 -12.56 -18.73
N LYS A 220 -8.30 -13.10 -19.96
CA LYS A 220 -7.53 -14.31 -20.24
C LYS A 220 -6.04 -14.14 -19.92
N PHE A 221 -5.45 -12.99 -20.27
CA PHE A 221 -4.06 -12.70 -19.91
C PHE A 221 -3.91 -12.58 -18.39
N SER A 222 -4.81 -11.83 -17.74
CA SER A 222 -4.79 -11.62 -16.29
C SER A 222 -4.90 -12.95 -15.52
N GLN A 223 -5.78 -13.85 -15.97
CA GLN A 223 -5.94 -15.20 -15.40
C GLN A 223 -4.70 -16.07 -15.61
N ALA A 224 -4.10 -16.05 -16.81
CA ALA A 224 -2.88 -16.79 -17.06
C ALA A 224 -1.71 -16.28 -16.19
N TYR A 225 -1.59 -14.95 -16.08
CA TYR A 225 -0.58 -14.29 -15.26
C TYR A 225 -0.76 -14.58 -13.77
N HIS A 226 -1.98 -14.49 -13.25
CA HIS A 226 -2.31 -14.87 -11.87
C HIS A 226 -1.91 -16.31 -11.54
N ARG A 227 -2.18 -17.25 -12.46
CA ARG A 227 -1.82 -18.67 -12.30
C ARG A 227 -0.31 -18.89 -12.26
N VAL A 228 0.46 -18.30 -13.17
CA VAL A 228 1.92 -18.48 -13.19
C VAL A 228 2.63 -17.77 -12.03
N LEU A 229 2.04 -16.70 -11.50
CA LEU A 229 2.46 -16.11 -10.22
C LEU A 229 2.19 -17.00 -9.01
N ASN A 230 1.45 -18.11 -9.20
CA ASN A 230 1.24 -19.17 -8.22
C ASN A 230 0.83 -18.62 -6.85
N GLY A 231 -0.24 -17.81 -6.78
CA GLY A 231 -0.75 -17.24 -5.51
C GLY A 231 0.09 -16.11 -4.91
N MET A 232 1.03 -15.51 -5.65
CA MET A 232 1.88 -14.43 -5.13
C MET A 232 1.08 -13.22 -4.63
N VAL A 233 0.09 -12.75 -5.40
CA VAL A 233 -0.70 -11.57 -5.01
C VAL A 233 -1.40 -11.82 -3.68
N GLU A 234 -2.08 -12.97 -3.56
CA GLU A 234 -2.72 -13.39 -2.31
C GLU A 234 -1.71 -13.42 -1.15
N ARG A 235 -0.56 -14.08 -1.31
CA ARG A 235 0.49 -14.12 -0.28
C ARG A 235 0.92 -12.72 0.17
N GLN A 236 1.13 -11.78 -0.75
CA GLN A 236 1.50 -10.40 -0.39
C GLN A 236 0.37 -9.70 0.35
N MET A 237 -0.89 -9.88 -0.08
CA MET A 237 -2.03 -9.30 0.63
C MET A 237 -2.18 -9.87 2.05
N LEU A 238 -2.00 -11.18 2.24
CA LEU A 238 -2.03 -11.81 3.56
C LEU A 238 -0.92 -11.29 4.47
N ARG A 239 0.31 -11.14 3.95
CA ARG A 239 1.41 -10.50 4.68
C ARG A 239 1.06 -9.08 5.10
N SER A 240 0.49 -8.28 4.19
CA SER A 240 0.05 -6.91 4.50
C SER A 240 -1.02 -6.86 5.58
N VAL A 241 -2.02 -7.77 5.53
CA VAL A 241 -3.08 -7.86 6.55
C VAL A 241 -2.49 -8.19 7.91
N LYS A 242 -1.68 -9.25 7.99
CA LYS A 242 -1.05 -9.69 9.24
C LYS A 242 -0.16 -8.59 9.82
N MET A 243 0.72 -8.03 8.99
CA MET A 243 1.68 -7.02 9.40
C MET A 243 0.97 -5.73 9.86
N THR A 244 -0.09 -5.31 9.19
CA THR A 244 -0.89 -4.15 9.62
C THR A 244 -1.47 -4.35 11.01
N GLY A 245 -2.07 -5.53 11.28
CA GLY A 245 -2.56 -5.90 12.60
C GLY A 245 -1.46 -5.92 13.66
N ASP A 246 -0.30 -6.50 13.33
CA ASP A 246 0.87 -6.56 14.20
C ASP A 246 1.39 -5.17 14.56
N PHE A 247 1.44 -4.25 13.59
CA PHE A 247 1.84 -2.86 13.84
C PHE A 247 0.84 -2.13 14.72
N TRP A 248 -0.46 -2.23 14.47
CA TRP A 248 -1.49 -1.62 15.31
C TRP A 248 -1.43 -2.15 16.75
N TYR A 249 -1.33 -3.46 16.91
CA TYR A 249 -1.20 -4.11 18.21
C TYR A 249 0.08 -3.68 18.94
N THR A 250 1.21 -3.65 18.24
CA THR A 250 2.49 -3.17 18.79
C THR A 250 2.39 -1.72 19.26
N CYS A 251 1.76 -0.84 18.47
CA CYS A 251 1.56 0.56 18.88
C CYS A 251 0.74 0.67 20.17
N TRP A 252 -0.29 -0.16 20.31
CA TRP A 252 -1.16 -0.17 21.49
C TRP A 252 -0.45 -0.68 22.73
N VAL A 253 0.32 -1.77 22.61
CA VAL A 253 1.18 -2.28 23.69
C VAL A 253 2.22 -1.23 24.11
N ASP A 254 2.94 -0.65 23.15
CA ASP A 254 3.95 0.40 23.38
C ASP A 254 3.36 1.70 23.98
N ALA A 255 2.05 1.92 23.81
CA ALA A 255 1.32 3.05 24.39
C ALA A 255 0.87 2.80 25.84
N GLY A 256 1.14 1.62 26.40
CA GLY A 256 0.68 1.23 27.74
C GLY A 256 -0.73 0.64 27.76
N GLN A 257 -1.20 0.10 26.62
CA GLN A 257 -2.48 -0.59 26.49
C GLN A 257 -3.67 0.26 26.98
N PRO A 258 -3.84 1.51 26.47
CA PRO A 258 -4.97 2.35 26.86
C PRO A 258 -6.30 1.66 26.56
N ASP A 259 -7.31 1.88 27.41
CA ASP A 259 -8.65 1.36 27.18
C ASP A 259 -9.29 2.07 25.97
N LEU A 260 -9.40 1.36 24.86
CA LEU A 260 -9.99 1.88 23.63
C LEU A 260 -11.52 1.91 23.68
N GLN A 261 -12.16 1.22 24.64
CA GLN A 261 -13.60 1.24 24.81
C GLN A 261 -14.11 2.62 25.24
N GLU A 262 -13.31 3.37 26.00
CA GLU A 262 -13.64 4.75 26.38
C GLU A 262 -13.80 5.70 25.17
N MET A 263 -13.29 5.31 24.00
CA MET A 263 -13.33 6.10 22.77
C MET A 263 -14.22 5.49 21.67
N ILE A 264 -14.97 4.41 21.95
CA ILE A 264 -15.71 3.66 20.92
C ILE A 264 -16.79 4.49 20.23
N ASP A 265 -17.42 5.41 20.96
CA ASP A 265 -18.48 6.28 20.46
C ASP A 265 -17.92 7.59 19.87
N PHE A 266 -16.60 7.65 19.59
CA PHE A 266 -16.01 8.82 18.97
C PHE A 266 -16.59 9.05 17.57
N GLU A 267 -17.18 10.22 17.36
CA GLU A 267 -17.63 10.69 16.05
C GLU A 267 -16.85 11.95 15.66
N PHE A 268 -16.46 12.02 14.38
CA PHE A 268 -15.95 13.27 13.81
C PHE A 268 -17.07 14.30 13.78
N SER A 269 -16.75 15.56 14.05
CA SER A 269 -17.74 16.63 13.97
C SER A 269 -18.28 16.78 12.54
N GLU A 270 -19.49 17.33 12.40
CA GLU A 270 -20.09 17.60 11.07
C GLU A 270 -19.18 18.45 10.18
N GLU A 271 -18.47 19.41 10.77
CA GLU A 271 -17.52 20.27 10.07
C GLU A 271 -16.31 19.48 9.54
N GLU A 272 -15.73 18.60 10.37
CA GLU A 272 -14.63 17.73 9.96
C GLU A 272 -15.05 16.75 8.87
N LEU A 273 -16.27 16.19 8.97
CA LEU A 273 -16.84 15.33 7.94
C LEU A 273 -17.06 16.11 6.64
N ALA A 274 -17.65 17.30 6.70
CA ALA A 274 -17.91 18.16 5.54
C ALA A 274 -16.60 18.53 4.82
N GLN A 275 -15.57 18.91 5.58
CA GLN A 275 -14.25 19.22 5.03
C GLN A 275 -13.63 18.00 4.33
N ARG A 276 -13.72 16.81 4.92
CA ARG A 276 -13.25 15.55 4.33
C ARG A 276 -14.04 15.17 3.07
N TYR A 277 -15.35 15.34 3.07
CA TYR A 277 -16.19 15.11 1.88
C TYR A 277 -15.80 16.06 0.74
N LYS A 278 -15.54 17.33 1.06
CA LYS A 278 -15.06 18.31 0.09
C LYS A 278 -13.72 17.92 -0.50
N GLU A 279 -12.76 17.51 0.33
CA GLU A 279 -11.45 17.01 -0.12
C GLU A 279 -11.58 15.77 -1.02
N LEU A 280 -12.49 14.84 -0.67
CA LEU A 280 -12.78 13.66 -1.48
C LEU A 280 -13.36 14.03 -2.86
N GLU A 281 -14.31 14.96 -2.91
CA GLU A 281 -14.92 15.43 -4.15
C GLU A 281 -13.94 16.23 -5.02
N GLU A 282 -13.10 17.07 -4.40
CA GLU A 282 -12.02 17.75 -5.10
C GLU A 282 -11.02 16.76 -5.69
N TRP A 283 -10.61 15.73 -4.95
CA TRP A 283 -9.74 14.67 -5.46
C TRP A 283 -10.39 13.93 -6.63
N LYS A 284 -11.67 13.52 -6.52
CA LYS A 284 -12.39 12.85 -7.63
C LYS A 284 -12.37 13.73 -8.88
N LYS A 285 -12.65 15.03 -8.73
CA LYS A 285 -12.61 16.02 -9.83
C LYS A 285 -11.21 16.19 -10.42
N ARG A 286 -10.16 16.28 -9.58
CA ARG A 286 -8.75 16.37 -10.03
C ARG A 286 -8.32 15.11 -10.77
N ARG A 287 -8.67 13.93 -10.27
CA ARG A 287 -8.41 12.63 -10.94
C ARG A 287 -9.12 12.53 -12.30
N LEU A 288 -10.36 12.99 -12.40
CA LEU A 288 -11.09 13.10 -13.68
C LEU A 288 -10.42 14.07 -14.66
N LYS A 289 -9.94 15.24 -14.19
CA LYS A 289 -9.21 16.21 -15.01
C LYS A 289 -7.81 15.73 -15.43
N SER A 290 -7.09 15.04 -14.54
CA SER A 290 -5.78 14.44 -14.81
C SER A 290 -5.87 13.33 -15.86
N LYS A 291 -6.95 12.52 -15.84
CA LYS A 291 -7.25 11.56 -16.90
C LYS A 291 -7.48 12.25 -18.25
N ARG A 292 -8.25 13.35 -18.29
CA ARG A 292 -8.44 14.17 -19.51
C ARG A 292 -7.14 14.81 -20.03
N LYS A 293 -6.19 15.16 -19.15
CA LYS A 293 -4.88 15.69 -19.54
C LYS A 293 -3.91 14.62 -20.05
N HIS A 294 -3.96 13.39 -19.54
CA HIS A 294 -3.19 12.28 -20.10
C HIS A 294 -3.72 11.81 -21.46
N GLU A 295 -5.00 12.08 -21.77
CA GLU A 295 -5.57 11.89 -23.12
C GLU A 295 -5.22 13.05 -24.09
N SER A 296 -4.82 14.22 -23.58
CA SER A 296 -4.36 15.36 -24.39
C SER A 296 -2.84 15.44 -24.58
N GLY A 297 -2.11 14.39 -24.17
CA GLY A 297 -0.70 14.17 -24.49
C GLY A 297 -0.51 13.07 -25.53
N VAL A 298 -1.56 12.79 -26.31
CA VAL A 298 -1.47 12.07 -27.58
C VAL A 298 -1.24 13.14 -28.65
N ASP A 299 0.01 13.50 -28.87
CA ASP A 299 0.47 13.96 -30.18
C ASP A 299 1.99 13.81 -30.27
N LEU A 300 2.37 12.97 -31.24
CA LEU A 300 3.69 12.56 -31.73
C LEU A 300 4.40 11.42 -30.97
#